data_AF-A0A9W9M3H6-F1
#
_entry.id   AF-A0A9W9M3H6-F1
#
_cell.length_a   1.000
_cell.length_b   1.000
_cell.length_c   1.000
_cell.angle_alpha   90.00
_cell.angle_beta   90.00
_cell.angle_gamma   90.00
#
_symmetry.space_group_name_H-M   'P 1'
#
loop_
_entity.id
_entity.type
_entity.pdbx_description
1 polymer ?
#
loop_
_entity_poly.entity_id
_entity_poly.type
_entity_poly.pdbx_seq_one_letter_code
_entity_poly.pdbx_strand_id
1 'polypeptide(L)'
;MDSTRYTWDDALGGKEPREYAQNMIRLTRSADRTTFYGQLLRVRDNIERSLRSVIMNPTGNATLPEFLGHLDLKFLDWHDQVTQRDERMAAKRRTDRTGKHRPPPNIDSRQYRSQEPDRNVGRPAATASYNTKLQPSITPATLPFHPLPSTRSPPERQSTPPVAMASHSNDDVPGG
;
A
#
# COMPACT_ATOMS: atom_id res chain seq x y z
N MET A 1 7.11 12.51 -19.59
CA MET A 1 5.70 12.21 -19.25
C MET A 1 5.59 12.24 -17.74
N ASP A 2 5.11 13.36 -17.21
CA ASP A 2 4.86 13.54 -15.79
C ASP A 2 3.65 12.70 -15.39
N SER A 3 3.90 11.44 -15.03
CA SER A 3 2.82 10.60 -14.52
C SER A 3 2.46 11.12 -13.13
N THR A 4 1.48 12.02 -13.07
CA THR A 4 0.93 12.60 -11.83
C THR A 4 0.20 11.56 -10.97
N ARG A 5 0.05 10.33 -11.46
CA ARG A 5 -0.75 9.27 -10.83
C ARG A 5 0.16 8.21 -10.21
N TYR A 6 -0.08 7.89 -8.94
CA TYR A 6 0.60 6.79 -8.25
C TYR A 6 -0.10 5.46 -8.56
N THR A 7 0.65 4.49 -9.08
CA THR A 7 0.14 3.22 -9.61
C THR A 7 0.74 2.00 -8.91
N TRP A 8 0.24 0.81 -9.23
CA TRP A 8 0.90 -0.44 -8.81
C TRP A 8 2.36 -0.50 -9.25
N ASP A 9 2.72 -0.03 -10.44
CA ASP A 9 4.11 -0.06 -10.93
C ASP A 9 5.05 0.78 -10.06
N ASP A 10 4.56 1.89 -9.50
CA ASP A 10 5.34 2.70 -8.56
C ASP A 10 5.55 1.97 -7.23
N ALA A 11 4.51 1.30 -6.72
CA ALA A 11 4.61 0.47 -5.52
C ALA A 11 5.55 -0.74 -5.73
N LEU A 12 5.48 -1.38 -6.91
CA LEU A 12 6.39 -2.43 -7.35
C LEU A 12 7.83 -1.94 -7.43
N GLY A 13 8.03 -0.73 -7.91
CA GLY A 13 9.34 -0.08 -8.00
C GLY A 13 9.89 0.40 -6.67
N GLY A 14 9.20 0.14 -5.55
CA GLY A 14 9.61 0.56 -4.21
C GLY A 14 9.52 2.07 -3.97
N LYS A 15 8.78 2.81 -4.80
CA LYS A 15 8.57 4.23 -4.54
C LYS A 15 7.64 4.39 -3.35
N GLU A 16 8.04 5.21 -2.38
CA GLU A 16 7.22 5.41 -1.19
C GLU A 16 6.03 6.34 -1.51
N PRO A 17 4.79 5.96 -1.14
CA PRO A 17 3.61 6.80 -1.36
C PRO A 17 3.68 8.10 -0.54
N ARG A 18 4.45 8.11 0.55
CA ARG A 18 4.75 9.29 1.35
C ARG A 18 5.49 10.36 0.55
N GLU A 19 6.56 9.99 -0.15
CA GLU A 19 7.32 10.94 -0.98
C GLU A 19 6.46 11.51 -2.10
N TYR A 20 5.68 10.64 -2.75
CA TYR A 20 4.71 11.03 -3.76
C TYR A 20 3.67 12.02 -3.21
N ALA A 21 3.06 11.71 -2.06
CA ALA A 21 2.07 12.57 -1.42
C ALA A 21 2.64 13.95 -1.07
N GLN A 22 3.85 13.99 -0.51
CA GLN A 22 4.53 15.24 -0.18
C GLN A 22 4.84 16.07 -1.43
N ASN A 23 5.28 15.45 -2.51
CA ASN A 23 5.53 16.13 -3.77
C ASN A 23 4.22 16.71 -4.36
N MET A 24 3.14 15.93 -4.35
CA MET A 24 1.82 16.40 -4.77
C MET A 24 1.28 17.56 -3.92
N ILE A 25 1.54 17.56 -2.61
CA ILE A 25 1.19 18.69 -1.74
C ILE A 25 2.01 19.93 -2.11
N ARG A 26 3.30 19.80 -2.40
CA ARG A 26 4.13 20.92 -2.88
C ARG A 26 3.58 21.50 -4.19
N LEU A 27 3.23 20.64 -5.14
CA LEU A 27 2.67 21.05 -6.44
C LEU A 27 1.27 21.69 -6.32
N THR A 28 0.41 21.17 -5.45
CA THR A 28 -0.94 21.74 -5.25
C THR A 28 -0.89 23.06 -4.48
N ARG A 29 0.08 23.22 -3.59
CA ARG A 29 0.34 24.48 -2.88
C ARG A 29 0.86 25.56 -3.83
N SER A 30 1.78 25.24 -4.74
CA SER A 30 2.26 26.22 -5.73
C SER A 30 1.19 26.64 -6.74
N ALA A 31 0.17 25.81 -6.95
CA ALA A 31 -0.98 26.15 -7.77
C ALA A 31 -2.03 27.04 -7.07
N ASP A 32 -1.81 27.41 -5.80
CA ASP A 32 -2.53 28.44 -5.02
C ASP A 32 -4.07 28.30 -4.93
N ARG A 33 -4.59 27.06 -5.05
CA ARG A 33 -6.03 26.85 -5.32
C ARG A 33 -6.76 25.88 -4.40
N THR A 34 -6.15 25.38 -3.32
CA THR A 34 -6.82 24.35 -2.50
C THR A 34 -6.60 24.52 -1.01
N THR A 35 -7.70 24.41 -0.25
CA THR A 35 -7.67 24.20 1.20
C THR A 35 -6.84 22.96 1.52
N PHE A 36 -6.29 22.88 2.74
CA PHE A 36 -5.49 21.72 3.16
C PHE A 36 -6.24 20.39 2.98
N TYR A 37 -7.53 20.34 3.32
CA TYR A 37 -8.40 19.20 3.05
C TYR A 37 -8.49 18.86 1.55
N GLY A 38 -8.66 19.88 0.69
CA GLY A 38 -8.64 19.70 -0.76
C GLY A 38 -7.32 19.15 -1.29
N GLN A 39 -6.18 19.49 -0.67
CA GLN A 39 -4.87 18.93 -1.02
C GLN A 39 -4.83 17.43 -0.72
N LEU A 40 -5.29 16.99 0.46
CA LEU A 40 -5.34 15.56 0.83
C LEU A 40 -6.26 14.75 -0.10
N LEU A 41 -7.44 15.29 -0.41
CA LEU A 41 -8.34 14.68 -1.40
C LEU A 41 -7.67 14.55 -2.76
N ARG A 42 -6.95 15.59 -3.20
CA ARG A 42 -6.23 15.56 -4.48
C ARG A 42 -5.14 14.49 -4.51
N VAL A 43 -4.38 14.32 -3.42
CA VAL A 43 -3.40 13.24 -3.30
C VAL A 43 -4.10 11.89 -3.44
N ARG A 44 -5.14 11.64 -2.65
CA ARG A 44 -5.93 10.39 -2.72
C ARG A 44 -6.50 10.16 -4.10
N ASP A 45 -6.98 11.21 -4.77
CA ASP A 45 -7.60 11.12 -6.08
C ASP A 45 -6.62 10.89 -7.23
N ASN A 46 -5.33 11.15 -7.01
CA ASN A 46 -4.28 10.78 -7.96
C ASN A 46 -3.63 9.42 -7.63
N ILE A 47 -4.09 8.70 -6.61
CA ILE A 47 -3.73 7.29 -6.42
C ILE A 47 -4.65 6.41 -7.30
N GLU A 48 -4.11 5.36 -7.91
CA GLU A 48 -4.87 4.38 -8.69
C GLU A 48 -6.09 3.85 -7.91
N ARG A 49 -7.22 3.62 -8.61
CA ARG A 49 -8.51 3.29 -7.98
C ARG A 49 -8.44 2.02 -7.11
N SER A 50 -7.68 1.02 -7.57
CA SER A 50 -7.45 -0.25 -6.88
C SER A 50 -6.81 -0.03 -5.51
N LEU A 51 -5.70 0.72 -5.48
CA LEU A 51 -4.97 1.12 -4.27
C LEU A 51 -5.80 2.05 -3.37
N ARG A 52 -6.51 3.01 -3.96
CA ARG A 52 -7.34 4.00 -3.25
C ARG A 52 -8.42 3.38 -2.38
N SER A 53 -8.95 2.21 -2.78
CA SER A 53 -10.06 1.56 -2.09
C SER A 53 -9.75 1.20 -0.63
N VAL A 54 -8.49 0.96 -0.30
CA VAL A 54 -8.04 0.58 1.06
C VAL A 54 -7.46 1.75 1.86
N ILE A 55 -7.37 2.93 1.25
CA ILE A 55 -6.86 4.14 1.90
C ILE A 55 -8.03 4.88 2.52
N MET A 56 -7.85 5.28 3.79
CA MET A 56 -8.73 6.22 4.48
C MET A 56 -9.17 7.38 3.57
N ASN A 57 -10.47 7.69 3.56
CA ASN A 57 -10.94 8.94 3.00
C ASN A 57 -10.63 10.05 4.00
N PRO A 58 -9.83 11.07 3.65
CA PRO A 58 -9.52 12.14 4.60
C PRO A 58 -10.83 12.82 5.03
N THR A 59 -10.90 13.19 6.30
CA THR A 59 -11.99 13.99 6.87
C THR A 59 -11.56 15.46 6.95
N GLY A 60 -12.49 16.38 7.17
CA GLY A 60 -12.18 17.82 7.26
C GLY A 60 -11.21 18.20 8.39
N ASN A 61 -11.08 17.33 9.40
CA ASN A 61 -10.17 17.46 10.54
C ASN A 61 -8.92 16.56 10.44
N ALA A 62 -8.76 15.78 9.37
CA ALA A 62 -7.61 14.91 9.21
C ALA A 62 -6.31 15.74 9.11
N THR A 63 -5.27 15.27 9.79
CA THR A 63 -3.96 15.94 9.76
C THR A 63 -3.04 15.30 8.72
N LEU A 64 -2.01 16.03 8.26
CA LEU A 64 -1.02 15.47 7.33
C LEU A 64 -0.33 14.22 7.91
N PRO A 65 0.18 14.23 9.16
CA PRO A 65 0.88 13.07 9.72
C PRO A 65 -0.02 11.83 9.81
N GLU A 66 -1.29 12.01 10.15
CA GLU A 66 -2.27 10.92 10.23
C GLU A 66 -2.53 10.29 8.86
N PHE A 67 -2.73 11.13 7.83
CA PHE A 67 -2.90 10.67 6.46
C PHE A 67 -1.66 9.94 5.92
N LEU A 68 -0.46 10.50 6.16
CA LEU A 68 0.80 9.86 5.74
C LEU A 68 1.06 8.56 6.50
N GLY A 69 0.79 8.51 7.80
CA GLY A 69 0.92 7.28 8.59
C GLY A 69 0.01 6.16 8.07
N HIS A 70 -1.21 6.50 7.66
CA HIS A 70 -2.11 5.53 7.05
C HIS A 70 -1.61 5.04 5.68
N LEU A 71 -1.03 5.93 4.87
CA LEU A 71 -0.41 5.56 3.59
C LEU A 71 0.76 4.59 3.77
N ASP A 72 1.63 4.83 4.75
CA ASP A 72 2.79 3.97 5.01
C ASP A 72 2.38 2.58 5.49
N LEU A 73 1.38 2.50 6.38
CA LEU A 73 0.83 1.22 6.80
C LEU A 73 0.28 0.43 5.61
N LYS A 74 -0.42 1.10 4.67
CA LYS A 74 -0.96 0.45 3.48
C LYS A 74 0.10 0.12 2.44
N PHE A 75 1.19 0.87 2.39
CA PHE A 75 2.30 0.57 1.51
C PHE A 75 2.92 -0.80 1.82
N LEU A 76 3.12 -1.12 3.10
CA LEU A 76 3.60 -2.44 3.53
C LEU A 76 2.64 -3.55 3.07
N ASP A 77 1.34 -3.37 3.29
CA ASP A 77 0.31 -4.33 2.83
C ASP A 77 0.38 -4.54 1.30
N TRP A 78 0.58 -3.48 0.52
CA TRP A 78 0.67 -3.56 -0.94
C TRP A 78 1.95 -4.27 -1.40
N HIS A 79 3.07 -3.97 -0.77
CA HIS A 79 4.36 -4.58 -1.06
C HIS A 79 4.33 -6.09 -0.79
N ASP A 80 3.68 -6.50 0.30
CA ASP A 80 3.49 -7.92 0.62
C ASP A 80 2.59 -8.62 -0.41
N GLN A 81 1.49 -7.98 -0.84
CA GLN A 81 0.59 -8.53 -1.86
C GLN A 81 1.28 -8.72 -3.21
N VAL A 82 2.12 -7.76 -3.57
CA VAL A 82 3.00 -7.83 -4.75
C VAL A 82 3.92 -9.03 -4.66
N THR A 83 4.65 -9.15 -3.55
CA THR A 83 5.63 -10.21 -3.35
C THR A 83 4.96 -11.58 -3.45
N GLN A 84 3.80 -11.75 -2.79
CA GLN A 84 2.99 -12.97 -2.87
C GLN A 84 2.45 -13.25 -4.27
N ARG A 85 2.11 -12.22 -5.05
CA ARG A 85 1.66 -12.39 -6.45
C ARG A 85 2.82 -12.88 -7.32
N ASP A 86 4.01 -12.30 -7.17
CA ASP A 86 5.18 -12.68 -7.96
C ASP A 86 5.64 -14.10 -7.63
N GLU A 87 5.61 -14.49 -6.35
CA GLU A 87 5.87 -15.88 -5.94
C GLU A 87 4.85 -16.86 -6.55
N ARG A 88 3.55 -16.52 -6.54
CA ARG A 88 2.51 -17.35 -7.17
C ARG A 88 2.73 -17.49 -8.67
N MET A 89 3.10 -16.40 -9.35
CA MET A 89 3.39 -16.41 -10.79
C MET A 89 4.67 -17.20 -11.11
N ALA A 90 5.70 -17.09 -10.28
CA ALA A 90 6.93 -17.86 -10.41
C ALA A 90 6.70 -19.37 -10.19
N ALA A 91 5.90 -19.74 -9.18
CA ALA A 91 5.51 -21.11 -8.91
C ALA A 91 4.74 -21.73 -10.09
N LYS A 92 3.78 -20.99 -10.67
CA LYS A 92 3.02 -21.43 -11.85
C LYS A 92 3.93 -21.67 -13.07
N ARG A 93 4.91 -20.78 -13.30
CA ARG A 93 5.90 -20.97 -14.38
C ARG A 93 6.78 -22.21 -14.18
N ARG A 94 7.03 -22.62 -12.93
CA ARG A 94 7.76 -23.86 -12.63
C ARG A 94 6.90 -25.07 -12.97
N THR A 95 5.63 -25.11 -12.56
CA THR A 95 4.73 -26.24 -12.86
C THR A 95 4.51 -26.44 -14.35
N ASP A 96 4.39 -25.34 -15.12
CA ASP A 96 4.22 -25.41 -16.58
C ASP A 96 5.46 -25.97 -17.29
N ARG A 97 6.65 -25.81 -16.70
CA ARG A 97 7.90 -26.37 -17.22
C ARG A 97 8.07 -27.86 -16.85
N THR A 98 7.68 -28.26 -15.65
CA THR A 98 7.83 -29.67 -15.20
C THR A 98 6.72 -30.59 -15.71
N GLY A 99 5.51 -30.05 -15.97
CA GLY A 99 4.36 -30.79 -16.51
C GLY A 99 4.50 -31.19 -17.99
N LYS A 100 5.55 -30.74 -18.68
CA LYS A 100 5.91 -31.18 -20.03
C LYS A 100 6.89 -32.37 -20.04
N HIS A 101 7.04 -33.08 -18.92
CA HIS A 101 7.29 -34.52 -18.99
C HIS A 101 6.05 -35.17 -19.60
N ARG A 102 6.01 -35.13 -20.94
CA ARG A 102 5.21 -36.03 -21.77
C ARG A 102 5.34 -37.41 -21.12
N PRO A 103 4.25 -38.06 -20.68
CA PRO A 103 4.37 -39.47 -20.32
C PRO A 103 5.05 -40.15 -21.51
N PRO A 104 6.04 -41.05 -21.29
CA PRO A 104 6.65 -41.77 -22.38
C PRO A 104 5.52 -42.33 -23.25
N PRO A 105 5.66 -42.29 -24.60
CA PRO A 105 4.65 -42.84 -25.48
C PRO A 105 4.27 -44.21 -24.94
N ASN A 106 2.98 -44.39 -24.66
CA ASN A 106 2.41 -45.61 -24.13
C ASN A 106 2.82 -46.74 -25.08
N ILE A 107 3.90 -47.44 -24.74
CA ILE A 107 4.28 -48.68 -25.41
C ILE A 107 3.24 -49.68 -24.91
N ASP A 108 2.22 -49.83 -25.74
CA ASP A 108 1.23 -50.89 -25.83
C ASP A 108 1.47 -52.08 -24.87
N SER A 109 1.13 -51.91 -23.59
CA SER A 109 0.93 -53.03 -22.66
C SER A 109 -0.47 -53.60 -22.86
N ARG A 110 -0.84 -53.90 -24.11
CA ARG A 110 -1.95 -54.79 -24.46
C ARG A 110 -1.50 -56.24 -24.29
N GLN A 111 -1.22 -56.63 -23.06
CA GLN A 111 -1.13 -58.04 -22.69
C GLN A 111 -1.24 -58.10 -21.16
N TYR A 112 -2.17 -58.90 -20.66
CA TYR A 112 -2.49 -59.10 -19.24
C TYR A 112 -3.43 -58.07 -18.59
N ARG A 113 -4.70 -58.06 -19.01
CA ARG A 113 -5.78 -57.96 -18.02
C ARG A 113 -6.76 -59.11 -18.21
N SER A 114 -6.42 -60.22 -17.56
CA SER A 114 -7.38 -61.26 -17.21
C SER A 114 -8.44 -60.67 -16.28
N GLN A 115 -9.65 -61.17 -16.54
CA GLN A 115 -10.91 -61.04 -15.84
C GLN A 115 -10.81 -60.86 -14.31
N GLU A 116 -11.58 -59.93 -13.77
CA GLU A 116 -12.20 -60.11 -12.44
C GLU A 116 -13.66 -59.64 -12.47
N PRO A 117 -14.59 -60.41 -11.89
CA PRO A 117 -16.02 -60.13 -11.92
C PRO A 117 -16.47 -59.24 -10.76
N ASP A 118 -17.33 -58.29 -11.12
CA ASP A 118 -18.54 -57.84 -10.41
C ASP A 118 -18.67 -58.18 -8.92
N ARG A 119 -18.39 -57.19 -8.05
CA ARG A 119 -19.05 -57.01 -6.74
C ARG A 119 -19.16 -55.50 -6.46
N ASN A 120 -20.35 -54.92 -6.59
CA ASN A 120 -21.42 -54.86 -5.59
C ASN A 120 -21.19 -53.80 -4.48
N VAL A 121 -21.95 -52.70 -4.62
CA VAL A 121 -22.61 -51.86 -3.59
C VAL A 121 -21.81 -51.41 -2.37
N GLY A 122 -21.74 -50.07 -2.19
CA GLY A 122 -21.43 -49.48 -0.89
C GLY A 122 -20.99 -48.02 -0.98
N ARG A 123 -21.93 -47.11 -1.24
CA ARG A 123 -21.76 -45.68 -1.07
C ARG A 123 -22.20 -45.29 0.36
N PRO A 124 -21.29 -45.00 1.29
CA PRO A 124 -21.62 -44.20 2.45
C PRO A 124 -21.34 -42.72 2.16
N ALA A 125 -22.39 -41.92 2.31
CA ALA A 125 -22.32 -40.48 2.49
C ALA A 125 -22.09 -40.19 3.98
N ALA A 126 -21.05 -39.43 4.31
CA ALA A 126 -20.82 -38.73 5.58
C ALA A 126 -19.40 -38.12 5.50
N THR A 127 -19.05 -36.95 6.00
CA THR A 127 -19.71 -35.92 6.81
C THR A 127 -18.80 -34.70 6.72
N ALA A 128 -19.38 -33.51 6.90
CA ALA A 128 -18.68 -32.23 6.96
C ALA A 128 -17.49 -32.23 7.92
N SER A 129 -16.31 -31.85 7.44
CA SER A 129 -15.18 -31.45 8.28
C SER A 129 -15.37 -30.01 8.71
N TYR A 130 -15.84 -29.81 9.93
CA TYR A 130 -15.72 -28.56 10.68
C TYR A 130 -14.24 -28.39 11.02
N ASN A 131 -13.55 -27.46 10.36
CA ASN A 131 -12.18 -27.14 10.72
C ASN A 131 -12.22 -26.23 11.96
N THR A 132 -11.94 -26.84 13.10
CA THR A 132 -11.90 -26.20 14.41
C THR A 132 -10.83 -25.10 14.43
N LYS A 133 -11.32 -23.92 14.78
CA LYS A 133 -10.63 -22.66 15.06
C LYS A 133 -9.47 -22.87 16.04
N LEU A 134 -8.23 -22.92 15.55
CA LEU A 134 -7.03 -22.74 16.36
C LEU A 134 -6.83 -21.23 16.56
N GLN A 135 -7.23 -20.73 17.74
CA GLN A 135 -6.79 -19.42 18.20
C GLN A 135 -5.33 -19.54 18.68
N PRO A 136 -4.39 -18.74 18.15
CA PRO A 136 -3.12 -18.54 18.84
C PRO A 136 -3.38 -17.69 20.10
N SER A 137 -3.12 -18.28 21.27
CA SER A 137 -2.99 -17.54 22.52
C SER A 137 -1.72 -16.71 22.44
N ILE A 138 -1.88 -15.41 22.15
CA ILE A 138 -0.78 -14.45 22.17
C ILE A 138 -0.72 -13.91 23.59
N THR A 139 0.27 -14.38 24.36
CA THR A 139 0.63 -13.75 25.62
C THR A 139 1.20 -12.35 25.32
N PRO A 140 0.69 -11.28 25.96
CA PRO A 140 1.33 -9.98 25.87
C PRO A 140 2.66 -10.04 26.64
N ALA A 141 3.78 -9.95 25.92
CA ALA A 141 5.06 -9.65 26.53
C ALA A 141 5.02 -8.22 27.07
N THR A 142 4.86 -8.10 28.39
CA THR A 142 5.06 -6.85 29.13
C THR A 142 6.51 -6.40 28.92
N LEU A 143 6.72 -5.47 28.00
CA LEU A 143 8.00 -4.79 27.83
C LEU A 143 8.26 -3.88 29.04
N PRO A 144 9.47 -3.88 29.62
CA PRO A 144 9.83 -2.93 30.65
C PRO A 144 9.80 -1.51 30.09
N PHE A 145 8.95 -0.69 30.70
CA PHE A 145 8.84 0.74 30.44
C PHE A 145 10.18 1.40 30.85
N HIS A 146 11.03 1.71 29.88
CA HIS A 146 12.19 2.57 30.11
C HIS A 146 11.70 4.03 30.10
N PRO A 147 11.83 4.78 31.22
CA PRO A 147 11.57 6.22 31.20
C PRO A 147 12.61 6.89 30.29
N LEU A 148 12.11 7.63 29.29
CA LEU A 148 12.92 8.52 28.46
C LEU A 148 13.61 9.56 29.34
N PRO A 149 14.89 9.90 29.09
CA PRO A 149 15.50 11.06 29.72
C PRO A 149 14.79 12.31 29.23
N SER A 150 14.18 13.01 30.19
CA SER A 150 13.63 14.34 30.02
C SER A 150 14.71 15.33 29.58
N THR A 151 14.24 16.36 28.88
CA THR A 151 14.93 17.63 28.57
C THR A 151 16.05 17.60 27.53
N ARG A 152 15.70 18.05 26.32
CA ARG A 152 16.56 19.00 25.62
C ARG A 152 15.70 20.19 25.21
N SER A 153 16.01 21.32 25.85
CA SER A 153 15.36 22.61 25.66
C SER A 153 15.32 23.04 24.19
N PRO A 154 14.25 23.70 23.73
CA PRO A 154 14.28 24.38 22.45
C PRO A 154 15.26 25.57 22.52
N PRO A 155 16.04 25.85 21.46
CA PRO A 155 16.78 27.10 21.38
C PRO A 155 15.78 28.26 21.35
N GLU A 156 16.06 29.26 22.18
CA GLU A 156 15.33 30.52 22.26
C GLU A 156 15.19 31.17 20.89
N ARG A 157 13.99 31.72 20.68
CA ARG A 157 13.62 32.55 19.56
C ARG A 157 14.53 33.79 19.53
N GLN A 158 15.34 33.93 18.49
CA GLN A 158 15.81 35.26 18.09
C GLN A 158 14.64 35.96 17.39
N SER A 159 13.92 36.76 18.17
CA SER A 159 13.01 37.79 17.69
C SER A 159 13.80 38.79 16.84
N THR A 160 13.74 38.67 15.52
CA THR A 160 14.13 39.77 14.63
C THR A 160 13.09 40.90 14.77
N PRO A 161 13.51 42.14 15.05
CA PRO A 161 12.59 43.28 15.12
C PRO A 161 12.00 43.60 13.74
N PRO A 162 10.80 44.19 13.68
CA PRO A 162 10.21 44.67 12.44
C PRO A 162 11.03 45.85 11.90
N VAL A 163 11.51 45.73 10.66
CA VAL A 163 12.03 46.87 9.90
C VAL A 163 10.84 47.79 9.63
N ALA A 164 10.82 48.89 10.37
CA ALA A 164 9.95 50.01 10.11
C ALA A 164 10.45 50.79 8.89
N MET A 165 9.48 51.30 8.13
CA MET A 165 9.55 52.50 7.28
C MET A 165 10.25 52.38 5.93
N ALA A 166 9.44 52.43 4.87
CA ALA A 166 9.54 53.50 3.88
C ALA A 166 8.22 53.58 3.08
N SER A 167 7.29 54.40 3.55
CA SER A 167 6.23 54.94 2.70
C SER A 167 6.90 55.81 1.64
N HIS A 168 6.97 55.34 0.40
CA HIS A 168 7.17 56.21 -0.76
C HIS A 168 5.80 56.45 -1.40
N SER A 169 5.16 57.54 -0.96
CA SER A 169 4.19 58.25 -1.78
C SER A 169 4.93 58.77 -3.01
N ASN A 170 4.59 58.25 -4.19
CA ASN A 170 4.73 59.00 -5.43
C ASN A 170 3.34 59.53 -5.77
N ASP A 171 3.05 60.70 -5.23
CA ASP A 171 2.27 61.71 -5.94
C ASP A 171 3.09 62.22 -7.15
N ASP A 172 2.43 62.93 -8.07
CA ASP A 172 2.91 63.49 -9.36
C ASP A 172 2.94 62.47 -10.52
N VAL A 173 2.21 62.62 -11.65
CA VAL A 173 1.82 63.81 -12.43
C VAL A 173 0.62 63.46 -13.35
N PRO A 174 -0.40 64.33 -13.52
CA PRO A 174 -1.28 64.27 -14.68
C PRO A 174 -0.75 65.20 -15.80
N GLY A 175 -0.57 64.66 -17.00
CA GLY A 175 -0.22 65.46 -18.18
C GLY A 175 -0.66 64.80 -19.48
N GLY A 176 -1.59 65.44 -20.19
CA GLY A 176 -2.01 65.11 -21.55
C GLY A 176 -3.51 65.09 -21.75
#